data_AF-A0A3A8KNS4-F1
#
_entry.id   AF-A0A3A8KNS4-F1
#
_cell.length_a   1.000
_cell.length_b   1.000
_cell.length_c   1.000
_cell.angle_alpha   90.00
_cell.angle_beta   90.00
_cell.angle_gamma   90.00
#
_symmetry.space_group_name_H-M   'P 1'
#
loop_
_entity.id
_entity.type
_entity.pdbx_description
1 polymer ?
#
loop_
_entity_poly.entity_id
_entity_poly.type
_entity_poly.pdbx_seq_one_letter_code
_entity_poly.pdbx_strand_id
1 'polypeptide(L)'
;MSLYLLARWLHIASGVVAFITLWLPLVARKGGALHRRVGWVYVGAMIAAAISALVISGWRFLQAPREQPIALFFVYIAVLSAASASMGVRVLRTKTRTGASTHPLDVGLSTLLLCMGLFTVAYGLRMDVPLLWGFGPVGILSGSGGLWYWLRPPQERMHWWFQHMGAMVASGIGTITAALVVNARHLGIDGLQLAVFLGPTVVGVLGLNLWTRYYRQRFARKAPAATGRDIPGQARSARAS
;
A
#
# COMPACT_ATOMS: atom_id res chain seq x y z
N MET A 1 11.23 15.57 28.52
CA MET A 1 10.12 15.10 27.66
C MET A 1 10.14 13.58 27.66
N SER A 2 9.05 12.88 28.01
CA SER A 2 9.04 11.41 27.94
C SER A 2 9.05 10.92 26.49
N LEU A 3 9.64 9.74 26.25
CA LEU A 3 9.70 9.12 24.91
C LEU A 3 8.33 9.03 24.24
N TYR A 4 7.29 8.70 25.01
CA TYR A 4 5.90 8.65 24.56
C TYR A 4 5.41 9.99 24.00
N LEU A 5 5.67 11.10 24.70
CA LEU A 5 5.24 12.43 24.26
C LEU A 5 5.98 12.86 22.99
N LEU A 6 7.29 12.59 22.91
CA LEU A 6 8.08 12.87 21.72
C LEU A 6 7.52 12.09 20.51
N ALA A 7 7.28 10.78 20.67
CA ALA A 7 6.70 9.95 19.62
C ALA A 7 5.32 10.46 19.21
N ARG A 8 4.47 10.85 20.16
CA ARG A 8 3.15 11.43 19.88
C ARG A 8 3.23 12.71 19.05
N TRP A 9 4.09 13.66 19.42
CA TRP A 9 4.25 14.90 18.65
C TRP A 9 4.80 14.63 17.25
N LEU A 10 5.79 13.74 17.15
CA LEU A 10 6.34 13.32 15.86
C LEU A 10 5.27 12.66 14.98
N HIS A 11 4.43 11.80 15.56
CA HIS A 11 3.34 11.13 14.84
C HIS A 11 2.32 12.13 14.29
N ILE A 12 1.89 13.09 15.11
CA ILE A 12 0.94 14.12 14.70
C ILE A 12 1.54 14.98 13.59
N ALA A 13 2.75 15.51 13.79
CA ALA A 13 3.41 16.38 12.81
C ALA A 13 3.62 15.66 11.47
N SER A 14 4.15 14.44 11.51
CA SER A 14 4.36 13.63 10.31
C SER A 14 3.05 13.23 9.62
N GLY A 15 1.99 12.92 10.37
CA GLY A 15 0.66 12.67 9.82
C GLY A 15 0.08 13.88 9.08
N VAL A 16 0.21 15.09 9.64
CA VAL A 16 -0.21 16.33 8.97
C VAL A 16 0.59 16.57 7.69
N VAL A 17 1.92 16.40 7.73
CA VAL A 17 2.77 16.55 6.54
C VAL A 17 2.39 15.52 5.48
N ALA A 18 2.18 14.25 5.84
CA ALA A 18 1.75 13.22 4.91
C ALA A 18 0.38 13.56 4.29
N PHE A 19 -0.58 14.03 5.08
CA PHE A 19 -1.90 14.41 4.57
C PHE A 19 -1.84 15.57 3.56
N ILE A 20 -1.07 16.62 3.85
CA ILE A 20 -0.92 17.77 2.94
C ILE A 20 -0.19 17.35 1.66
N THR A 21 0.90 16.60 1.79
CA THR A 21 1.75 16.21 0.66
C THR A 21 1.15 15.11 -0.20
N LEU A 22 0.15 14.36 0.30
CA LEU A 22 -0.55 13.33 -0.45
C LEU A 22 -1.14 13.87 -1.75
N TRP A 23 -1.77 15.04 -1.75
CA TRP A 23 -2.61 15.51 -2.87
C TRP A 23 -1.80 15.93 -4.10
N LEU A 24 -0.66 16.59 -3.90
CA LEU A 24 0.09 17.21 -5.00
C LEU A 24 0.64 16.19 -6.01
N PRO A 25 1.20 15.03 -5.60
CA PRO A 25 1.59 13.96 -6.52
C PRO A 25 0.44 13.34 -7.33
N LEU A 26 -0.82 13.45 -6.89
CA LEU A 26 -1.98 12.95 -7.65
C LEU A 26 -2.21 13.80 -8.91
N VAL A 27 -2.11 15.13 -8.81
CA VAL A 27 -2.36 16.06 -9.92
C VAL A 27 -1.10 16.38 -10.72
N ALA A 28 0.09 16.27 -10.12
CA ALA A 28 1.34 16.54 -10.80
C ALA A 28 1.63 15.52 -11.92
N ARG A 29 2.36 15.97 -12.97
CA ARG A 29 2.85 15.11 -14.04
C ARG A 29 3.63 13.92 -13.45
N LYS A 30 3.14 12.71 -13.70
CA LYS A 30 3.73 11.46 -13.17
C LYS A 30 5.20 11.35 -13.59
N GLY A 31 6.09 11.18 -12.62
CA GLY A 31 7.54 11.13 -12.83
C GLY A 31 8.26 12.49 -12.99
N GLY A 32 7.54 13.61 -13.05
CA GLY A 32 8.12 14.95 -13.09
C GLY A 32 8.81 15.37 -11.79
N ALA A 33 9.53 16.50 -11.80
CA ALA A 33 10.27 16.99 -10.64
C ALA A 33 9.37 17.22 -9.41
N LEU A 34 8.20 17.84 -9.60
CA LEU A 34 7.24 18.10 -8.52
C LEU A 34 6.72 16.80 -7.90
N HIS A 35 6.26 15.86 -8.72
CA HIS A 35 5.79 14.54 -8.27
C HIS A 35 6.87 13.80 -7.47
N ARG A 36 8.13 13.81 -7.93
CA ARG A 36 9.24 13.15 -7.24
C ARG A 36 9.61 13.82 -5.92
N ARG A 37 9.76 15.14 -5.90
CA ARG A 37 10.16 15.89 -4.69
C ARG A 37 9.11 15.73 -3.60
N VAL A 38 7.85 16.00 -3.92
CA VAL A 38 6.75 15.92 -2.96
C VAL A 38 6.49 14.47 -2.55
N GLY A 39 6.60 13.52 -3.50
CA GLY A 39 6.50 12.10 -3.20
C GLY A 39 7.53 11.62 -2.18
N TRP A 40 8.77 12.13 -2.22
CA TRP A 40 9.78 11.82 -1.20
C TRP A 40 9.45 12.42 0.16
N VAL A 41 8.91 13.65 0.21
CA VAL A 41 8.44 14.24 1.47
C VAL A 41 7.31 13.41 2.07
N TYR A 42 6.33 12.99 1.24
CA TYR A 42 5.24 12.12 1.65
C TYR A 42 5.76 10.78 2.23
N VAL A 43 6.66 10.10 1.52
CA VAL A 43 7.23 8.83 1.97
C VAL A 43 8.00 8.99 3.27
N GLY A 44 8.81 10.05 3.41
CA GLY A 44 9.54 10.34 4.64
C GLY A 44 8.60 10.58 5.82
N ALA A 45 7.52 11.33 5.60
CA ALA A 45 6.49 11.57 6.59
C ALA A 45 5.76 10.28 7.00
N MET A 46 5.41 9.41 6.04
CA MET A 46 4.78 8.12 6.33
C MET A 46 5.68 7.18 7.13
N ILE A 47 6.99 7.15 6.85
CA ILE A 47 7.96 6.38 7.64
C ILE A 47 8.04 6.91 9.07
N ALA A 48 8.16 8.24 9.25
CA ALA A 48 8.18 8.86 10.56
C ALA A 48 6.88 8.59 11.35
N ALA A 49 5.73 8.66 10.68
CA ALA A 49 4.42 8.35 11.26
C ALA A 49 4.32 6.89 11.68
N ALA A 50 4.77 5.95 10.85
CA ALA A 50 4.75 4.52 11.15
C ALA A 50 5.66 4.17 12.34
N ILE A 51 6.90 4.68 12.36
CA ILE A 51 7.86 4.42 13.46
C ILE A 51 7.30 4.98 14.78
N SER A 52 6.83 6.22 14.77
CA SER A 52 6.24 6.83 15.97
C SER A 52 4.96 6.11 16.43
N ALA A 53 4.12 5.63 15.51
CA ALA A 53 2.94 4.83 15.83
C ALA A 53 3.31 3.50 16.51
N LEU A 54 4.37 2.83 16.06
CA LEU A 54 4.88 1.61 16.69
C LEU A 54 5.33 1.88 18.13
N VAL A 55 6.05 2.98 18.37
CA VAL A 55 6.49 3.38 19.71
C VAL A 55 5.29 3.66 20.62
N ILE A 56 4.32 4.45 20.15
CA ILE A 56 3.10 4.80 20.92
C ILE A 56 2.29 3.54 21.24
N SER A 57 2.04 2.71 20.23
CA SER A 57 1.19 1.53 20.37
C SER A 57 1.86 0.45 21.22
N GLY A 58 3.18 0.24 21.05
CA GLY A 58 3.95 -0.66 21.91
C GLY A 58 3.96 -0.20 23.37
N TRP A 59 4.11 1.11 23.62
CA TRP A 59 3.99 1.66 24.98
C TRP A 59 2.60 1.40 25.58
N ARG A 60 1.51 1.66 24.83
CA ARG A 60 0.14 1.39 25.31
C ARG A 60 -0.11 -0.09 25.56
N PHE A 61 0.43 -0.97 24.73
CA PHE A 61 0.31 -2.42 24.91
C PHE A 61 0.86 -2.89 26.27
N LEU A 62 2.00 -2.33 26.70
CA LEU A 62 2.64 -2.68 27.97
C LEU A 62 1.94 -2.04 29.18
N GLN A 63 1.53 -0.78 29.06
CA GLN A 63 1.07 0.02 30.19
C GLN A 63 -0.46 -0.03 30.41
N ALA A 64 -1.25 -0.38 29.39
CA ALA A 64 -2.71 -0.36 29.45
C ALA A 64 -3.30 -1.70 28.98
N PRO A 65 -3.37 -2.73 29.86
CA PRO A 65 -3.84 -4.06 29.49
C PRO A 65 -5.23 -4.08 28.84
N ARG A 66 -6.15 -3.21 29.30
CA ARG A 66 -7.51 -3.10 28.74
C ARG A 66 -7.55 -2.60 27.30
N GLU A 67 -6.50 -1.94 26.83
CA GLU A 67 -6.42 -1.35 25.50
C GLU A 67 -5.54 -2.15 24.54
N GLN A 68 -5.01 -3.30 24.97
CA GLN A 68 -4.12 -4.15 24.18
C GLN A 68 -4.69 -4.51 22.80
N PRO A 69 -5.99 -4.84 22.63
CA PRO A 69 -6.51 -5.14 21.29
C PRO A 69 -6.38 -3.97 20.31
N ILE A 70 -6.67 -2.76 20.77
CA ILE A 70 -6.58 -1.54 19.96
C ILE A 70 -5.10 -1.16 19.72
N ALA A 71 -4.24 -1.34 20.73
CA ALA A 71 -2.80 -1.12 20.58
C ALA A 71 -2.20 -2.06 19.52
N LEU A 72 -2.52 -3.35 19.55
CA LEU A 72 -2.08 -4.32 18.54
C LEU A 72 -2.63 -3.99 17.15
N PHE A 73 -3.88 -3.53 17.08
CA PHE A 73 -4.45 -3.07 15.83
C PHE A 73 -3.66 -1.90 15.22
N PHE A 74 -3.28 -0.90 16.02
CA PHE A 74 -2.46 0.21 15.52
C PHE A 74 -1.02 -0.17 15.17
N VAL A 75 -0.43 -1.18 15.85
CA VAL A 75 0.84 -1.79 15.40
C VAL A 75 0.69 -2.36 13.99
N TYR A 76 -0.37 -3.12 13.76
CA TYR A 76 -0.68 -3.68 12.45
C TYR A 76 -0.90 -2.59 11.38
N ILE A 77 -1.66 -1.52 11.67
CA ILE A 77 -1.86 -0.39 10.75
C ILE A 77 -0.53 0.33 10.43
N ALA A 78 0.35 0.48 11.41
CA ALA A 78 1.67 1.08 11.19
C ALA A 78 2.51 0.23 10.22
N VAL A 79 2.50 -1.10 10.38
CA VAL A 79 3.17 -2.04 9.47
C VAL A 79 2.54 -2.01 8.07
N LEU A 80 1.21 -2.01 7.96
CA LEU A 80 0.49 -1.88 6.69
C LEU A 80 0.87 -0.59 5.94
N SER A 81 0.95 0.52 6.67
CA SER A 81 1.33 1.83 6.12
C SER A 81 2.79 1.84 5.65
N ALA A 82 3.70 1.27 6.43
CA ALA A 82 5.10 1.13 6.05
C ALA A 82 5.29 0.20 4.84
N ALA A 83 4.58 -0.93 4.81
CA ALA A 83 4.64 -1.91 3.72
C ALA A 83 4.12 -1.32 2.40
N SER A 84 3.01 -0.60 2.42
CA SER A 84 2.45 0.07 1.24
C SER A 84 3.37 1.18 0.70
N ALA A 85 3.86 2.08 1.57
CA ALA A 85 4.81 3.12 1.16
C ALA A 85 6.13 2.52 0.63
N SER A 86 6.66 1.49 1.31
CA SER A 86 7.85 0.76 0.89
C SER A 86 7.65 0.15 -0.50
N MET A 87 6.59 -0.64 -0.69
CA MET A 87 6.28 -1.26 -1.98
C MET A 87 6.17 -0.20 -3.09
N GLY A 88 5.49 0.91 -2.84
CA GLY A 88 5.37 2.02 -3.78
C GLY A 88 6.71 2.54 -4.28
N VAL A 89 7.73 2.63 -3.43
CA VAL A 89 9.07 3.10 -3.82
C VAL A 89 9.93 1.97 -4.39
N ARG A 90 9.87 0.78 -3.81
CA ARG A 90 10.77 -0.35 -4.11
C ARG A 90 10.54 -0.91 -5.49
N VAL A 91 9.29 -0.95 -5.94
CA VAL A 91 8.93 -1.40 -7.30
C VAL A 91 9.55 -0.53 -8.39
N LEU A 92 9.85 0.75 -8.10
CA LEU A 92 10.53 1.65 -9.03
C LEU A 92 12.04 1.37 -9.14
N ARG A 93 12.62 0.62 -8.20
CA ARG A 93 14.03 0.19 -8.26
C ARG A 93 14.18 -1.14 -9.01
N THR A 94 13.07 -1.84 -9.25
CA THR A 94 13.05 -3.18 -9.86
C THR A 94 12.27 -3.20 -11.18
N LYS A 95 12.31 -2.08 -11.93
CA LYS A 95 11.56 -1.89 -13.20
C LYS A 95 11.94 -2.84 -14.31
N THR A 96 13.17 -3.33 -14.30
CA THR A 96 13.76 -4.19 -15.34
C THR A 96 13.88 -5.64 -14.86
N ARG A 97 13.30 -5.98 -13.70
CA ARG A 97 13.39 -7.35 -13.18
C ARG A 97 12.68 -8.30 -14.13
N THR A 98 13.29 -9.44 -14.40
CA THR A 98 12.71 -10.51 -15.23
C THR A 98 12.32 -11.74 -14.40
N GLY A 99 12.83 -11.84 -13.18
CA GLY A 99 12.56 -12.94 -12.24
C GLY A 99 11.97 -12.48 -10.91
N ALA A 100 11.93 -13.41 -9.97
CA ALA A 100 11.60 -13.15 -8.58
C ALA A 100 12.63 -12.20 -7.93
N SER A 101 12.19 -11.40 -6.96
CA SER A 101 13.05 -10.59 -6.10
C SER A 101 12.88 -11.04 -4.66
N THR A 102 13.98 -11.46 -4.04
CA THR A 102 14.02 -11.97 -2.68
C THR A 102 14.64 -10.97 -1.70
N HIS A 103 14.70 -9.69 -2.08
CA HIS A 103 15.28 -8.68 -1.20
C HIS A 103 14.57 -8.71 0.17
N PRO A 104 15.30 -8.78 1.30
CA PRO A 104 14.72 -9.02 2.63
C PRO A 104 13.57 -8.09 3.00
N LEU A 105 13.67 -6.79 2.70
CA LEU A 105 12.58 -5.84 2.97
C LEU A 105 11.32 -6.03 2.09
N ASP A 106 11.37 -6.72 0.93
CA ASP A 106 10.24 -6.86 -0.01
C ASP A 106 9.41 -8.04 0.45
N VAL A 107 10.08 -9.19 0.55
CA VAL A 107 9.49 -10.43 1.03
C VAL A 107 9.19 -10.29 2.52
N GLY A 108 10.12 -9.79 3.32
CA GLY A 108 9.97 -9.66 4.77
C GLY A 108 8.82 -8.75 5.19
N LEU A 109 8.66 -7.56 4.60
CA LEU A 109 7.51 -6.70 4.93
C LEU A 109 6.19 -7.31 4.45
N SER A 110 6.18 -7.98 3.29
CA SER A 110 4.96 -8.62 2.77
C SER A 110 4.57 -9.84 3.63
N THR A 111 5.53 -10.65 4.06
CA THR A 111 5.34 -11.77 5.00
C THR A 111 4.90 -11.27 6.35
N LEU A 112 5.58 -10.26 6.91
CA LEU A 112 5.22 -9.67 8.21
C LEU A 112 3.78 -9.15 8.17
N LEU A 113 3.41 -8.43 7.11
CA LEU A 113 2.06 -7.91 6.94
C LEU A 113 1.01 -9.03 6.82
N LEU A 114 1.31 -10.09 6.07
CA LEU A 114 0.43 -11.25 5.96
C LEU A 114 0.22 -11.93 7.34
N CYS A 115 1.30 -12.19 8.06
CA CYS A 115 1.24 -12.79 9.39
C CYS A 115 0.49 -11.90 10.39
N MET A 116 0.73 -10.59 10.37
CA MET A 116 0.02 -9.62 11.21
C MET A 116 -1.46 -9.54 10.84
N GLY A 117 -1.82 -9.60 9.56
CA GLY A 117 -3.21 -9.65 9.11
C GLY A 117 -3.94 -10.90 9.61
N LEU A 118 -3.32 -12.08 9.44
CA LEU A 118 -3.85 -13.35 9.95
C LEU A 118 -4.02 -13.33 11.47
N PHE A 119 -2.99 -12.86 12.19
CA PHE A 119 -3.03 -12.69 13.64
C PHE A 119 -4.13 -11.74 14.07
N THR A 120 -4.27 -10.58 13.41
CA THR A 120 -5.29 -9.57 13.75
C THR A 120 -6.69 -10.12 13.56
N VAL A 121 -6.94 -10.90 12.51
CA VAL A 121 -8.24 -11.56 12.31
C VAL A 121 -8.51 -12.59 13.40
N ALA A 122 -7.58 -13.52 13.63
CA ALA A 122 -7.75 -14.57 14.62
C ALA A 122 -7.93 -14.01 16.05
N TYR A 123 -7.11 -13.01 16.41
CA TYR A 123 -7.18 -12.34 17.70
C TYR A 123 -8.47 -11.51 17.84
N GLY A 124 -8.88 -10.79 16.79
CA GLY A 124 -10.13 -10.04 16.77
C GLY A 124 -11.36 -10.92 16.96
N LEU A 125 -11.39 -12.10 16.34
CA LEU A 125 -12.44 -13.10 16.53
C LEU A 125 -12.46 -13.63 17.96
N ARG A 126 -11.28 -13.95 18.52
CA ARG A 126 -11.16 -14.45 19.90
C ARG A 126 -11.62 -13.44 20.95
N MET A 127 -11.33 -12.16 20.72
CA MET A 127 -11.64 -11.08 21.66
C MET A 127 -13.00 -10.40 21.39
N ASP A 128 -13.74 -10.88 20.38
CA ASP A 128 -14.99 -10.28 19.89
C ASP A 128 -14.89 -8.77 19.61
N VAL A 129 -13.84 -8.36 18.88
CA VAL A 129 -13.61 -6.96 18.49
C VAL A 129 -13.80 -6.81 16.97
N PRO A 130 -14.98 -6.33 16.50
CA PRO A 130 -15.30 -6.20 15.07
C PRO A 130 -14.29 -5.43 14.23
N LEU A 131 -13.70 -4.38 14.79
CA LEU A 131 -12.68 -3.59 14.10
C LEU A 131 -11.50 -4.45 13.63
N LEU A 132 -11.02 -5.36 14.47
CA LEU A 132 -9.83 -6.18 14.19
C LEU A 132 -10.14 -7.23 13.12
N TRP A 133 -11.17 -8.05 13.33
CA TRP A 133 -11.48 -9.12 12.38
C TRP A 133 -12.07 -8.60 11.06
N GLY A 134 -12.72 -7.43 11.08
CA GLY A 134 -13.25 -6.79 9.88
C GLY A 134 -12.21 -6.09 9.03
N PHE A 135 -11.20 -5.45 9.64
CA PHE A 135 -10.16 -4.71 8.90
C PHE A 135 -8.88 -5.53 8.65
N GLY A 136 -8.62 -6.57 9.45
CA GLY A 136 -7.50 -7.50 9.27
C GLY A 136 -7.34 -8.10 7.85
N PRO A 137 -8.42 -8.42 7.10
CA PRO A 137 -8.31 -8.90 5.72
C PRO A 137 -7.57 -7.98 4.76
N VAL A 138 -7.57 -6.66 4.99
CA VAL A 138 -6.84 -5.70 4.14
C VAL A 138 -5.33 -6.03 4.11
N GLY A 139 -4.76 -6.40 5.26
CA GLY A 139 -3.36 -6.78 5.40
C GLY A 139 -3.06 -8.15 4.82
N ILE A 140 -3.99 -9.10 4.96
CA ILE A 140 -3.86 -10.42 4.33
C ILE A 140 -3.79 -10.27 2.81
N LEU A 141 -4.72 -9.52 2.22
CA LEU A 141 -4.78 -9.27 0.78
C LEU A 141 -3.54 -8.50 0.30
N SER A 142 -3.11 -7.48 1.04
CA SER A 142 -1.94 -6.67 0.68
C SER A 142 -0.63 -7.45 0.81
N GLY A 143 -0.46 -8.21 1.90
CA GLY A 143 0.72 -9.03 2.17
C GLY A 143 0.84 -10.21 1.21
N SER A 144 -0.25 -10.94 0.95
CA SER A 144 -0.28 -12.01 -0.04
C SER A 144 -0.06 -11.50 -1.47
N GLY A 145 -0.69 -10.39 -1.85
CA GLY A 145 -0.45 -9.74 -3.14
C GLY A 145 0.99 -9.27 -3.30
N GLY A 146 1.60 -8.74 -2.24
CA GLY A 146 3.02 -8.38 -2.21
C GLY A 146 3.94 -9.58 -2.41
N LEU A 147 3.72 -10.66 -1.65
CA LEU A 147 4.49 -11.90 -1.79
C LEU A 147 4.35 -12.49 -3.19
N TRP A 148 3.12 -12.54 -3.70
CA TRP A 148 2.85 -13.00 -5.06
C TRP A 148 3.62 -12.18 -6.09
N TYR A 149 3.63 -10.85 -5.96
CA TYR A 149 4.35 -9.97 -6.86
C TYR A 149 5.87 -10.18 -6.77
N TRP A 150 6.43 -10.26 -5.56
CA TRP A 150 7.88 -10.35 -5.37
C TRP A 150 8.45 -11.73 -5.72
N LEU A 151 7.75 -12.80 -5.39
CA LEU A 151 8.23 -14.18 -5.57
C LEU A 151 8.00 -14.74 -6.99
N ARG A 152 7.35 -13.96 -7.88
CA ARG A 152 7.07 -14.38 -9.26
C ARG A 152 7.67 -13.40 -10.28
N PRO A 153 8.06 -13.88 -11.47
CA PRO A 153 8.44 -12.98 -12.57
C PRO A 153 7.27 -12.03 -12.90
N PRO A 154 7.54 -10.76 -13.27
CA PRO A 154 6.47 -9.85 -13.62
C PRO A 154 5.73 -10.31 -14.87
N GLN A 155 4.40 -10.25 -14.84
CA GLN A 155 3.56 -10.69 -15.96
C GLN A 155 3.26 -9.57 -16.97
N GLU A 156 3.56 -8.31 -16.64
CA GLU A 156 3.19 -7.15 -17.44
C GLU A 156 4.39 -6.23 -17.66
N ARG A 157 4.57 -5.72 -18.89
CA ARG A 157 5.69 -4.83 -19.27
C ARG A 157 5.82 -3.57 -18.38
N MET A 158 4.70 -3.07 -17.86
CA MET A 158 4.64 -1.90 -16.97
C MET A 158 4.26 -2.26 -15.53
N HIS A 159 4.56 -3.49 -15.08
CA HIS A 159 4.24 -3.96 -13.73
C HIS A 159 4.62 -2.95 -12.63
N TRP A 160 5.82 -2.35 -12.71
CA TRP A 160 6.32 -1.38 -11.73
C TRP A 160 5.45 -0.13 -11.64
N TRP A 161 4.83 0.28 -12.75
CA TRP A 161 4.01 1.49 -12.81
C TRP A 161 2.67 1.24 -12.11
N PHE A 162 2.03 0.11 -12.40
CA PHE A 162 0.77 -0.28 -11.76
C PHE A 162 0.97 -0.58 -10.27
N GLN A 163 2.05 -1.26 -9.91
CA GLN A 163 2.36 -1.55 -8.51
C GLN A 163 2.73 -0.29 -7.74
N HIS A 164 3.49 0.63 -8.34
CA HIS A 164 3.78 1.92 -7.72
C HIS A 164 2.49 2.69 -7.46
N MET A 165 1.64 2.83 -8.48
CA MET A 165 0.37 3.53 -8.36
C MET A 165 -0.52 2.88 -7.29
N GLY A 166 -0.71 1.56 -7.34
CA GLY A 166 -1.57 0.85 -6.40
C GLY A 166 -1.07 0.96 -4.96
N ALA A 167 0.22 0.74 -4.73
CA ALA A 167 0.80 0.81 -3.39
C ALA A 167 0.81 2.24 -2.83
N MET A 168 1.08 3.27 -3.64
CA MET A 168 1.02 4.67 -3.19
C MET A 168 -0.42 5.13 -2.93
N VAL A 169 -1.40 4.66 -3.72
CA VAL A 169 -2.82 4.92 -3.45
C VAL A 169 -3.25 4.21 -2.17
N ALA A 170 -2.86 2.95 -1.95
CA ALA A 170 -3.14 2.24 -0.70
C ALA A 170 -2.54 2.96 0.52
N SER A 171 -1.31 3.47 0.40
CA SER A 171 -0.69 4.29 1.44
C SER A 171 -1.49 5.58 1.69
N GLY A 172 -1.94 6.25 0.63
CA GLY A 172 -2.76 7.46 0.70
C GLY A 172 -4.14 7.23 1.33
N ILE A 173 -4.78 6.09 1.04
CA ILE A 173 -6.00 5.65 1.72
C ILE A 173 -5.75 5.56 3.22
N GLY A 174 -4.63 4.95 3.65
CA GLY A 174 -4.25 4.89 5.06
C GLY A 174 -4.11 6.28 5.70
N THR A 175 -3.50 7.25 4.98
CA THR A 175 -3.40 8.64 5.44
C THR A 175 -4.78 9.29 5.60
N ILE A 176 -5.70 9.09 4.64
CA ILE A 176 -7.07 9.63 4.70
C ILE A 176 -7.85 8.97 5.84
N THR A 177 -7.76 7.65 5.99
CA THR A 177 -8.39 6.91 7.10
C THR A 177 -7.89 7.43 8.45
N ALA A 178 -6.58 7.63 8.62
CA ALA A 178 -6.03 8.15 9.87
C ALA A 178 -6.58 9.55 10.21
N ALA A 179 -6.63 10.45 9.22
CA ALA A 179 -7.23 11.77 9.39
C ALA A 179 -8.72 11.67 9.76
N LEU A 180 -9.48 10.79 9.09
CA LEU A 180 -10.89 10.59 9.35
C LEU A 180 -11.14 10.03 10.77
N VAL A 181 -10.43 8.97 11.16
CA VAL A 181 -10.57 8.32 12.48
C VAL A 181 -10.31 9.29 13.62
N VAL A 182 -9.26 10.12 13.53
CA VAL A 182 -8.92 11.10 14.57
C VAL A 182 -9.95 12.22 14.66
N ASN A 183 -10.59 12.57 13.54
CA ASN A 183 -11.53 13.69 13.47
C ASN A 183 -13.00 13.28 13.52
N ALA A 184 -13.33 11.98 13.45
CA ALA A 184 -14.70 11.47 13.40
C ALA A 184 -15.59 11.96 14.56
N ARG A 185 -15.00 12.14 15.75
CA ARG A 185 -15.69 12.70 16.92
C ARG A 185 -16.28 14.09 16.68
N HIS A 186 -15.66 14.91 15.83
CA HIS A 186 -16.15 16.24 15.47
C HIS A 186 -17.39 16.17 14.57
N LEU A 187 -17.66 15.00 13.99
CA LEU A 187 -18.85 14.69 13.21
C LEU A 187 -19.91 13.93 14.05
N GLY A 188 -19.68 13.75 15.35
CA GLY A 188 -20.57 12.97 16.22
C GLY A 188 -20.48 11.46 16.04
N ILE A 189 -19.43 10.95 15.38
CA ILE A 189 -19.22 9.53 15.08
C ILE A 189 -18.05 8.99 15.92
N ASP A 190 -18.15 7.75 16.41
CA ASP A 190 -17.03 7.07 17.04
C ASP A 190 -15.98 6.69 15.98
N GLY A 191 -14.75 7.19 16.13
CA GLY A 191 -13.66 6.96 15.21
C GLY A 191 -13.19 5.50 15.13
N LEU A 192 -13.44 4.69 16.17
CA LEU A 192 -13.03 3.28 16.20
C LEU A 192 -14.04 2.34 15.52
N GLN A 193 -15.08 2.88 14.87
CA GLN A 193 -16.00 2.07 14.09
C GLN A 193 -15.34 1.50 12.83
N LEU A 194 -15.60 0.22 12.56
CA LEU A 194 -15.10 -0.47 11.37
C LEU A 194 -15.45 0.27 10.05
N ALA A 195 -16.64 0.88 9.98
CA ALA A 195 -17.08 1.65 8.82
C ALA A 195 -16.18 2.86 8.53
N VAL A 196 -15.69 3.54 9.56
CA VAL A 196 -14.77 4.69 9.42
C VAL A 196 -13.42 4.24 8.87
N PHE A 197 -12.97 3.04 9.25
CA PHE A 197 -11.74 2.45 8.74
C PHE A 197 -11.86 1.92 7.30
N LEU A 198 -12.94 1.19 6.99
CA LEU A 198 -13.14 0.56 5.69
C LEU A 198 -13.68 1.51 4.63
N GLY A 199 -14.41 2.57 4.99
CA GLY A 199 -15.03 3.51 4.05
C GLY A 199 -14.03 4.04 3.01
N PRO A 200 -12.90 4.65 3.43
CA PRO A 200 -11.88 5.12 2.49
C PRO A 200 -11.26 3.99 1.66
N THR A 201 -11.09 2.80 2.24
CA THR A 201 -10.55 1.62 1.55
C THR A 201 -11.47 1.15 0.43
N VAL A 202 -12.78 1.05 0.69
CA VAL A 202 -13.77 0.65 -0.32
C VAL A 202 -13.77 1.66 -1.47
N VAL A 203 -13.90 2.96 -1.17
CA VAL A 203 -13.92 4.01 -2.19
C VAL A 203 -12.61 4.03 -2.98
N GLY A 204 -11.47 3.97 -2.29
CA GLY A 204 -10.15 4.05 -2.89
C GLY A 204 -9.82 2.84 -3.77
N VAL A 205 -10.17 1.62 -3.35
CA VAL A 205 -9.94 0.39 -4.14
C VAL A 205 -10.82 0.37 -5.39
N LEU A 206 -12.09 0.78 -5.28
CA LEU A 206 -12.97 0.90 -6.44
C LEU A 206 -12.42 1.92 -7.45
N GLY A 207 -12.02 3.11 -6.98
CA GLY A 207 -11.37 4.13 -7.79
C GLY A 207 -10.08 3.64 -8.46
N LEU A 208 -9.22 2.95 -7.71
CA LEU A 208 -7.97 2.38 -8.21
C LEU A 208 -8.20 1.33 -9.30
N ASN A 209 -9.22 0.48 -9.16
CA ASN A 209 -9.57 -0.52 -10.15
C ASN A 209 -10.03 0.12 -11.47
N LEU A 210 -10.91 1.13 -11.40
CA LEU A 210 -11.32 1.91 -12.57
C LEU A 210 -10.12 2.59 -13.24
N TRP A 211 -9.24 3.19 -12.43
CA TRP A 211 -8.08 3.90 -12.95
C TRP A 211 -7.06 2.98 -13.61
N THR A 212 -6.84 1.80 -13.02
CA THR A 212 -5.97 0.76 -13.57
C THR A 212 -6.50 0.25 -14.91
N ARG A 213 -7.82 0.00 -15.02
CA ARG A 213 -8.46 -0.37 -16.29
C ARG A 213 -8.26 0.69 -17.36
N TYR A 214 -8.49 1.97 -17.03
CA TYR A 214 -8.26 3.08 -17.95
C TYR A 214 -6.82 3.13 -18.48
N TYR A 215 -5.82 3.03 -17.60
CA TYR A 215 -4.42 3.10 -18.02
C TYR A 215 -3.94 1.86 -18.77
N ARG A 216 -4.43 0.67 -18.44
CA ARG A 216 -4.17 -0.54 -19.24
C ARG A 216 -4.63 -0.37 -20.68
N GLN A 217 -5.85 0.13 -20.88
CA GLN A 217 -6.37 0.42 -22.23
C GLN A 217 -5.56 1.51 -22.94
N ARG A 218 -5.22 2.59 -22.24
CA ARG A 218 -4.43 3.70 -22.80
C ARG A 218 -3.03 3.26 -23.22
N PHE A 219 -2.36 2.43 -22.44
CA PHE A 219 -1.03 1.92 -22.78
C PHE A 219 -1.08 0.85 -23.86
N ALA A 220 -2.10 0.00 -23.89
CA ALA A 220 -2.31 -0.96 -24.97
C ALA A 220 -2.47 -0.26 -26.33
N ARG A 221 -3.26 0.82 -26.40
CA ARG A 221 -3.44 1.63 -27.63
C ARG A 221 -2.16 2.30 -28.14
N LYS A 222 -1.17 2.52 -27.26
CA LYS A 222 0.12 3.13 -27.62
C LYS A 222 1.23 2.13 -27.87
N ALA A 223 0.99 0.83 -27.61
CA ALA A 223 1.92 -0.19 -28.03
C ALA A 223 1.93 -0.22 -29.56
N PRO A 224 3.09 -0.20 -30.23
CA PRO A 224 3.15 -0.44 -31.66
C PRO A 224 2.37 -1.72 -31.95
N ALA A 225 1.46 -1.69 -32.92
CA ALA A 225 0.87 -2.91 -33.46
C ALA A 225 2.05 -3.85 -33.72
N ALA A 226 2.04 -5.04 -33.14
CA ALA A 226 3.03 -6.05 -33.47
C ALA A 226 2.93 -6.22 -34.98
N THR A 227 3.86 -5.60 -35.71
CA THR A 227 4.05 -5.85 -37.13
C THR A 227 4.18 -7.35 -37.24
N GLY A 228 3.17 -7.96 -37.86
CA GLY A 228 3.19 -9.37 -38.19
C GLY A 228 4.54 -9.63 -38.83
N ARG A 229 5.38 -10.42 -38.16
CA ARG A 229 6.49 -11.05 -38.84
C ARG A 229 5.83 -12.05 -39.76
N ASP A 230 5.55 -11.62 -40.98
CA ASP A 230 5.53 -12.50 -42.12
C ASP A 230 6.81 -13.33 -42.03
N ILE A 231 6.65 -14.64 -41.88
CA ILE A 231 7.74 -15.60 -41.99
C ILE A 231 8.12 -15.61 -43.47
N PRO A 232 9.29 -15.09 -43.89
CA PRO A 232 9.70 -15.20 -45.27
C PRO A 232 10.31 -16.59 -45.46
N GLY A 233 9.69 -17.40 -46.32
CA GLY A 233 10.36 -18.54 -46.94
C GLY A 233 9.82 -19.91 -46.59
N GLN A 234 8.68 -20.27 -47.18
CA GLN A 234 8.48 -21.62 -47.74
C GLN A 234 7.79 -21.49 -49.09
N ALA A 235 8.57 -21.05 -50.09
CA ALA A 235 8.18 -21.14 -51.49
C ALA A 235 8.52 -22.56 -51.99
N ARG A 236 7.45 -23.30 -52.34
CA ARG A 236 7.34 -24.20 -53.49
C ARG A 236 8.58 -25.03 -53.88
N SER A 237 8.60 -26.31 -53.51
CA SER A 237 9.02 -27.36 -54.44
C SER A 237 8.19 -28.64 -54.23
N ALA A 238 7.11 -28.75 -55.01
CA ALA A 238 6.37 -30.00 -55.18
C ALA A 238 5.60 -29.90 -56.49
N ARG A 239 6.28 -30.26 -57.59
CA ARG A 239 5.76 -30.91 -58.80
C ARG A 239 6.78 -30.76 -59.92
N ALA A 240 7.59 -31.79 -60.10
CA ALA A 240 8.09 -32.21 -61.39
C ALA A 240 7.74 -33.71 -61.48
N SER A 241 6.62 -33.97 -62.15
CA SER A 241 6.37 -35.16 -62.96
C SER A 241 6.88 -34.89 -64.38
#